data_AF-A0A852LDF4-F1
#
_entry.id   AF-A0A852LDF4-F1
#
_cell.length_a   1.000
_cell.length_b   1.000
_cell.length_c   1.000
_cell.angle_alpha   90.00
_cell.angle_beta   90.00
_cell.angle_gamma   90.00
#
_symmetry.space_group_name_H-M   'P 1'
#
loop_
_entity.id
_entity.type
_entity.pdbx_description
1 polymer ?
#
loop_
_entity_poly.entity_id
_entity_poly.type
_entity_poly.pdbx_seq_one_letter_code
_entity_poly.pdbx_strand_id
1 'polypeptide(L)'
;PPVILLLQEAIAQHFWCIPFSVDGNPVPSIRWLFNGTALAEGPYIYTHIMEYEHNSTVLHGCLQLNRPTHVNNGNYTLLAHNALGCASRSVQGRFMDNPFSFSPEDPIPGRCGLIPCPWQVSVAVALAVFACLFLSIMLIVLNKCGRQSKFGINR
;
A
#
# COMPACT_ATOMS: atom_id res chain seq x y z
N PRO A 1 -29.56 49.31 20.37
CA PRO A 1 -28.62 49.37 19.23
C PRO A 1 -27.67 48.16 19.30
N PRO A 2 -27.23 47.55 18.17
CA PRO A 2 -26.29 46.43 18.21
C PRO A 2 -24.89 46.88 18.64
N VAL A 3 -24.20 46.06 19.42
CA VAL A 3 -22.83 46.32 19.88
C VAL A 3 -21.99 45.06 19.64
N ILE A 4 -20.87 45.21 18.95
CA ILE A 4 -19.90 44.13 18.75
C ILE A 4 -19.06 44.04 20.02
N LEU A 5 -19.14 42.91 20.73
CA LEU A 5 -18.43 42.70 22.00
C LEU A 5 -16.99 42.21 21.81
N LEU A 6 -16.72 41.48 20.72
CA LEU A 6 -15.43 40.88 20.43
C LEU A 6 -15.28 40.64 18.92
N LEU A 7 -14.13 41.03 18.38
CA LEU A 7 -13.67 40.70 17.04
C LEU A 7 -12.19 40.36 17.17
N GLN A 8 -11.77 39.22 16.61
CA GLN A 8 -10.39 38.73 16.69
C GLN A 8 -9.75 38.71 15.30
N GLU A 9 -8.43 38.60 15.29
CA GLU A 9 -7.67 38.34 14.08
C GLU A 9 -7.97 36.94 13.50
N ALA A 10 -7.61 36.75 12.23
CA ALA A 10 -7.81 35.48 11.55
C ALA A 10 -6.97 34.37 12.21
N ILE A 11 -7.62 33.25 12.52
CA ILE A 11 -6.95 32.06 13.05
C ILE A 11 -6.69 31.10 11.89
N ALA A 12 -5.43 30.72 11.69
CA ALA A 12 -5.08 29.71 10.69
C ALA A 12 -5.71 28.35 11.05
N GLN A 13 -6.47 27.78 10.13
CA GLN A 13 -7.04 26.45 10.27
C GLN A 13 -6.49 25.53 9.18
N HIS A 14 -6.20 24.28 9.54
CA HIS A 14 -5.61 23.31 8.64
C HIS A 14 -6.70 22.34 8.16
N PHE A 15 -7.31 22.67 7.03
CA PHE A 15 -8.27 21.79 6.36
C PHE A 15 -7.71 21.32 5.03
N TRP A 16 -8.01 20.08 4.71
CA TRP A 16 -7.75 19.49 3.41
C TRP A 16 -9.06 19.24 2.69
N CYS A 17 -8.99 19.36 1.36
CA CYS A 17 -10.13 19.17 0.50
C CYS A 17 -9.78 18.19 -0.62
N ILE A 18 -10.54 17.10 -0.73
CA ILE A 18 -10.56 16.27 -1.94
C ILE A 18 -11.76 16.73 -2.79
N PRO A 19 -11.54 17.58 -3.82
CA PRO A 19 -12.62 18.13 -4.61
C PRO A 19 -13.21 17.08 -5.55
N PHE A 20 -14.51 17.19 -5.81
CA PHE A 20 -15.20 16.36 -6.80
C PHE A 20 -16.30 17.14 -7.52
N SER A 21 -16.65 16.61 -8.70
CA SER A 21 -17.79 17.02 -9.49
C SER A 21 -18.50 15.75 -9.96
N VAL A 22 -19.81 15.67 -9.74
CA VAL A 22 -20.62 14.51 -10.16
C VAL A 22 -21.81 15.04 -10.95
N ASP A 23 -21.98 14.55 -12.17
CA ASP A 23 -23.14 14.85 -12.99
C ASP A 23 -24.17 13.72 -12.90
N GLY A 24 -25.45 14.07 -12.83
CA GLY A 24 -26.53 13.08 -12.86
C GLY A 24 -27.92 13.68 -12.68
N ASN A 25 -28.88 13.16 -13.44
CA ASN A 25 -30.30 13.49 -13.31
C ASN A 25 -31.14 12.19 -13.31
N PRO A 26 -31.82 11.81 -12.21
CA PRO A 26 -31.94 12.51 -10.93
C PRO A 26 -30.62 12.69 -10.19
N VAL A 27 -30.56 13.68 -9.28
CA VAL A 27 -29.36 14.02 -8.49
C VAL A 27 -28.83 12.76 -7.79
N PRO A 28 -27.54 12.40 -7.98
CA PRO A 28 -26.99 11.20 -7.41
C PRO A 28 -26.69 11.34 -5.92
N SER A 29 -26.91 10.25 -5.19
CA SER A 29 -26.41 10.08 -3.83
C SER A 29 -24.90 9.82 -3.85
N ILE A 30 -24.17 10.38 -2.89
CA ILE A 30 -22.72 10.26 -2.77
C ILE A 30 -22.35 9.43 -1.52
N ARG A 31 -21.36 8.56 -1.67
CA ARG A 31 -20.72 7.82 -0.58
C ARG A 31 -19.22 7.71 -0.83
N TRP A 32 -18.46 7.45 0.22
CA TRP A 32 -17.01 7.30 0.14
C TRP A 32 -16.55 5.93 0.62
N LEU A 33 -15.49 5.43 0.01
CA LEU A 33 -14.67 4.35 0.55
C LEU A 33 -13.27 4.89 0.88
N PHE A 34 -12.68 4.39 1.95
CA PHE A 34 -11.28 4.56 2.30
C PHE A 34 -10.61 3.18 2.31
N ASN A 35 -9.58 3.02 1.47
CA ASN A 35 -8.87 1.74 1.26
C ASN A 35 -9.83 0.56 0.99
N GLY A 36 -10.89 0.81 0.22
CA GLY A 36 -11.90 -0.20 -0.16
C GLY A 36 -12.98 -0.47 0.89
N THR A 37 -12.89 0.12 2.08
CA THR A 37 -13.91 0.00 3.14
C THR A 37 -14.77 1.25 3.21
N ALA A 38 -16.02 1.14 3.65
CA ALA A 38 -16.91 2.31 3.75
C ALA A 38 -16.33 3.35 4.71
N LEU A 39 -16.16 4.59 4.22
CA LEU A 39 -15.68 5.70 5.03
C LEU A 39 -16.83 6.22 5.90
N ALA A 40 -16.64 6.16 7.22
CA ALA A 40 -17.57 6.75 8.17
C ALA A 40 -17.32 8.25 8.28
N GLU A 41 -18.30 9.06 7.86
CA GLU A 41 -18.25 10.52 8.02
C GLU A 41 -18.55 10.93 9.47
N GLY A 42 -18.01 12.08 9.87
CA GLY A 42 -18.12 12.62 11.22
C GLY A 42 -17.59 14.06 11.31
N PRO A 43 -17.28 14.57 12.51
CA PRO A 43 -16.90 15.98 12.69
C PRO A 43 -15.55 16.37 12.08
N TYR A 44 -14.68 15.39 11.82
CA TYR A 44 -13.34 15.62 11.26
C TYR A 44 -13.21 15.28 9.78
N ILE A 45 -14.05 14.38 9.28
CA ILE A 45 -14.07 13.97 7.87
C ILE A 45 -15.51 13.95 7.43
N TYR A 46 -15.89 14.83 6.49
CA TYR A 46 -17.26 14.93 6.02
C TYR A 46 -17.33 15.47 4.61
N THR A 47 -18.41 15.14 3.91
CA THR A 47 -18.70 15.64 2.58
C THR A 47 -19.37 17.01 2.69
N HIS A 48 -18.73 18.03 2.12
CA HIS A 48 -19.26 19.37 1.99
C HIS A 48 -19.66 19.62 0.54
N ILE A 49 -20.96 19.72 0.27
CA ILE A 49 -21.48 20.11 -1.05
C ILE A 49 -21.34 21.62 -1.19
N MET A 50 -20.69 22.06 -2.27
CA MET A 50 -20.60 23.48 -2.62
C MET A 50 -21.88 23.90 -3.35
N GLU A 51 -22.25 25.17 -3.21
CA GLU A 51 -23.53 25.77 -3.64
C GLU A 51 -24.18 25.12 -4.88
N TYR A 52 -25.48 24.86 -4.77
CA TYR A 52 -26.24 24.22 -5.85
C TYR A 52 -26.60 25.26 -6.91
N GLU A 53 -25.99 25.14 -8.09
CA GLU A 53 -26.34 25.98 -9.23
C GLU A 53 -27.70 25.53 -9.79
N HIS A 54 -28.72 26.41 -9.72
CA HIS A 54 -30.13 26.07 -9.92
C HIS A 54 -30.50 25.48 -11.30
N ASN A 55 -29.59 25.52 -12.28
CA ASN A 55 -29.79 24.98 -13.63
C ASN A 55 -28.75 23.94 -14.04
N SER A 56 -27.91 23.48 -13.11
CA SER A 56 -26.88 22.49 -13.36
C SER A 56 -27.30 21.13 -12.84
N THR A 57 -27.03 20.07 -13.60
CA THR A 57 -27.08 18.68 -13.14
C THR A 57 -25.78 18.25 -12.46
N VAL A 58 -24.76 19.13 -12.47
CA VAL A 58 -23.46 18.90 -11.88
C VAL A 58 -23.47 19.34 -10.42
N LEU A 59 -23.21 18.38 -9.53
CA LEU A 59 -23.01 18.57 -8.12
C LEU A 59 -21.51 18.74 -7.84
N HIS A 60 -21.13 19.92 -7.34
CA HIS A 60 -19.77 20.19 -6.89
C HIS A 60 -19.67 20.01 -5.38
N GLY A 61 -18.55 19.46 -4.93
CA GLY A 61 -18.32 19.28 -3.51
C GLY A 61 -16.90 18.90 -3.18
N CYS A 62 -16.69 18.66 -1.90
CA CYS A 62 -15.41 18.31 -1.36
C CYS A 62 -15.55 17.34 -0.18
N LEU A 63 -14.75 16.28 -0.15
CA LEU A 63 -14.52 15.57 1.10
C LEU A 63 -13.52 16.39 1.93
N GLN A 64 -14.01 17.01 2.99
CA GLN A 64 -13.20 17.82 3.88
C GLN A 64 -12.59 16.96 4.97
N LEU A 65 -11.31 17.20 5.25
CA LEU A 65 -10.59 16.59 6.36
C LEU A 65 -10.00 17.70 7.23
N ASN A 66 -10.35 17.73 8.51
CA ASN A 66 -9.86 18.67 9.49
C ASN A 66 -8.62 18.09 10.19
N ARG A 67 -7.45 18.72 9.98
CA ARG A 67 -6.15 18.31 10.52
C ARG A 67 -5.85 16.81 10.32
N PRO A 68 -5.92 16.29 9.08
CA PRO A 68 -5.56 14.89 8.82
C PRO A 68 -4.08 14.64 9.15
N THR A 69 -3.77 13.40 9.50
CA THR A 69 -2.39 12.94 9.76
C THR A 69 -2.03 11.80 8.81
N HIS A 70 -0.84 11.20 8.97
CA HIS A 70 -0.40 10.08 8.14
C HIS A 70 -1.36 8.87 8.19
N VAL A 71 -2.13 8.68 9.26
CA VAL A 71 -3.14 7.59 9.34
C VAL A 71 -4.31 7.79 8.38
N ASN A 72 -4.51 9.01 7.89
CA ASN A 72 -5.51 9.33 6.89
C ASN A 72 -4.97 9.14 5.47
N ASN A 73 -3.68 8.83 5.28
CA ASN A 73 -3.15 8.53 3.96
C ASN A 73 -3.76 7.24 3.43
N GLY A 74 -4.16 7.23 2.16
CA GLY A 74 -4.77 6.06 1.55
C GLY A 74 -5.54 6.39 0.28
N ASN A 75 -6.21 5.38 -0.25
CA ASN A 75 -7.00 5.50 -1.46
C ASN A 75 -8.46 5.86 -1.12
N TYR A 76 -8.89 7.05 -1.53
CA TYR A 76 -10.25 7.54 -1.35
C TYR A 76 -11.05 7.29 -2.62
N THR A 77 -12.17 6.59 -2.52
CA THR A 77 -13.06 6.31 -3.66
C THR A 77 -14.41 6.96 -3.47
N LEU A 78 -14.76 7.86 -4.37
CA LEU A 78 -16.10 8.44 -4.47
C LEU A 78 -17.01 7.45 -5.19
N LEU A 79 -18.18 7.19 -4.62
CA LEU A 79 -19.26 6.40 -5.21
C LEU A 79 -20.47 7.31 -5.43
N ALA A 80 -20.91 7.43 -6.66
CA ALA A 80 -22.12 8.15 -7.05
C ALA A 80 -23.18 7.17 -7.55
N HIS A 81 -24.41 7.30 -7.07
CA HIS A 81 -25.51 6.41 -7.45
C HIS A 81 -26.84 7.15 -7.57
N ASN A 82 -27.58 6.89 -8.66
CA ASN A 82 -28.96 7.28 -8.85
C ASN A 82 -29.78 6.14 -9.48
N ALA A 83 -31.05 6.38 -9.77
CA ALA A 83 -31.94 5.36 -10.35
C ALA A 83 -31.51 4.84 -11.74
N LEU A 84 -30.61 5.55 -12.44
CA LEU A 84 -30.14 5.19 -13.77
C LEU A 84 -28.81 4.42 -13.74
N GLY A 85 -28.05 4.46 -12.62
CA GLY A 85 -26.82 3.70 -12.49
C GLY A 85 -25.87 4.17 -11.38
N CYS A 86 -24.64 3.66 -11.48
CA CYS A 86 -23.54 3.95 -10.56
C CYS A 86 -22.30 4.45 -11.31
N ALA A 87 -21.53 5.34 -10.68
CA ALA A 87 -20.18 5.69 -11.10
C ALA A 87 -19.25 5.70 -9.89
N SER A 88 -17.96 5.40 -10.11
CA SER A 88 -16.95 5.45 -9.05
C SER A 88 -15.62 5.97 -9.57
N ARG A 89 -14.91 6.72 -8.73
CA ARG A 89 -13.55 7.19 -9.03
C ARG A 89 -12.71 7.26 -7.76
N SER A 90 -11.44 6.88 -7.88
CA SER A 90 -10.51 6.85 -6.75
C SER A 90 -9.37 7.86 -6.91
N VAL A 91 -8.85 8.34 -5.79
CA VAL A 91 -7.69 9.24 -5.71
C VAL A 91 -6.86 8.91 -4.47
N GLN A 92 -5.54 9.05 -4.59
CA GLN A 92 -4.64 8.87 -3.46
C GLN A 92 -4.60 10.14 -2.59
N GLY A 93 -5.01 10.03 -1.32
CA GLY A 93 -4.79 11.04 -0.30
C GLY A 93 -3.42 10.86 0.36
N ARG A 94 -2.62 11.92 0.39
CA ARG A 94 -1.35 12.02 1.12
C ARG A 94 -1.31 13.36 1.85
N PHE A 95 -1.40 13.31 3.17
CA PHE A 95 -1.62 14.48 4.02
C PHE A 95 -0.40 14.83 4.86
N MET A 96 0.22 13.83 5.47
CA MET A 96 1.47 13.98 6.22
C MET A 96 2.34 12.76 5.99
N ASP A 97 3.66 12.96 5.99
CA ASP A 97 4.60 11.84 6.02
C ASP A 97 4.48 11.08 7.35
N ASN A 98 4.71 9.77 7.33
CA ASN A 98 4.80 9.00 8.56
C ASN A 98 6.09 9.41 9.29
N PRO A 99 6.00 10.00 10.50
CA PRO A 99 7.20 10.40 11.24
C PRO A 99 7.99 9.19 11.77
N PHE A 100 7.43 7.99 11.70
CA PHE A 100 8.08 6.74 12.08
C PHE A 100 8.53 5.97 10.82
N SER A 101 9.72 5.38 10.88
CA SER A 101 10.25 4.54 9.79
C SER A 101 9.63 3.13 9.73
N PHE A 102 8.65 2.86 10.58
CA PHE A 102 7.97 1.58 10.70
C PHE A 102 6.47 1.83 10.56
N SER A 103 5.87 1.46 9.43
CA SER A 103 4.42 1.25 9.40
C SER A 103 4.14 -0.10 10.06
N PRO A 104 3.12 -0.23 10.92
CA PRO A 104 2.72 -1.53 11.45
C PRO A 104 2.27 -2.51 10.35
N GLU A 105 1.95 -1.97 9.17
CA GLU A 105 1.62 -2.70 7.93
C GLU A 105 2.86 -3.19 7.18
N ASP A 106 4.04 -2.62 7.44
CA ASP A 106 5.28 -3.10 6.87
C ASP A 106 5.72 -4.39 7.59
N PRO A 107 6.04 -5.47 6.87
CA PRO A 107 6.59 -6.66 7.50
C PRO A 107 7.88 -6.28 8.21
N ILE A 108 7.93 -6.51 9.53
CA ILE A 108 9.07 -6.20 10.42
C ILE A 108 10.39 -6.62 9.73
N PRO A 109 11.20 -5.68 9.23
CA PRO A 109 12.47 -6.01 8.60
C PRO A 109 13.48 -6.16 9.74
N GLY A 110 13.56 -7.35 10.33
CA GLY A 110 14.48 -7.52 11.46
C GLY A 110 14.56 -8.87 12.17
N ARG A 111 13.65 -9.82 11.93
CA ARG A 111 13.76 -11.18 12.51
C ARG A 111 14.37 -12.23 11.57
N CYS A 112 15.27 -11.81 10.68
CA CYS A 112 16.11 -12.70 9.87
C CYS A 112 17.62 -12.57 10.19
N GLY A 113 17.97 -12.12 11.40
CA GLY A 113 19.38 -11.98 11.81
C GLY A 113 19.97 -13.15 12.61
N LEU A 114 19.15 -14.07 13.13
CA LEU A 114 19.60 -15.09 14.09
C LEU A 114 19.12 -16.52 13.80
N ILE A 115 18.27 -16.73 12.78
CA ILE A 115 17.80 -18.06 12.40
C ILE A 115 18.00 -18.16 10.88
N PRO A 116 18.88 -19.04 10.37
CA PRO A 116 18.97 -19.25 8.93
C PRO A 116 17.61 -19.77 8.44
N CYS A 117 17.05 -19.07 7.44
CA CYS A 117 15.78 -19.42 6.84
C CYS A 117 15.75 -20.93 6.51
N PRO A 118 14.68 -21.67 6.84
CA PRO A 118 14.64 -23.13 6.64
C PRO A 118 14.98 -23.55 5.20
N TRP A 119 14.63 -22.69 4.24
CA TRP A 119 14.86 -22.93 2.81
C TRP A 119 16.35 -22.82 2.42
N GLN A 120 17.12 -21.96 3.09
CA GLN A 120 18.54 -21.77 2.80
C GLN A 120 19.40 -22.93 3.34
N VAL A 121 19.03 -23.46 4.50
CA VAL A 121 19.67 -24.65 5.09
C VAL A 121 19.43 -25.88 4.19
N SER A 122 18.21 -26.03 3.66
CA SER A 122 17.86 -27.15 2.78
C SER A 122 18.68 -27.16 1.48
N VAL A 123 18.88 -25.99 0.86
CA VAL A 123 19.70 -25.85 -0.36
C VAL A 123 21.17 -26.17 -0.08
N ALA A 124 21.72 -25.68 1.03
CA ALA A 124 23.12 -25.94 1.40
C ALA A 124 23.38 -27.44 1.65
N VAL A 125 22.47 -28.12 2.34
CA VAL A 125 22.56 -29.57 2.59
C VAL A 125 22.47 -30.36 1.28
N ALA A 126 21.56 -30.00 0.38
CA ALA A 126 21.43 -30.65 -0.92
C ALA A 126 22.70 -30.51 -1.77
N LEU A 127 23.29 -29.31 -1.80
CA LEU A 127 24.54 -29.05 -2.52
C LEU A 127 25.72 -29.82 -1.93
N ALA A 128 25.82 -29.90 -0.60
CA ALA A 128 26.87 -30.64 0.08
C ALA A 128 26.79 -32.15 -0.21
N VAL A 129 25.59 -32.73 -0.17
CA VAL A 129 25.36 -34.14 -0.49
C VAL A 129 25.72 -34.42 -1.96
N PHE A 130 25.31 -33.55 -2.88
CA PHE A 130 25.63 -33.71 -4.30
C PHE A 130 27.14 -33.65 -4.57
N ALA A 131 27.85 -32.70 -3.94
CA ALA A 131 29.29 -32.57 -4.06
C ALA A 131 30.02 -33.81 -3.52
N CYS A 132 29.61 -34.32 -2.35
CA CYS A 132 30.17 -35.54 -1.76
C CYS A 132 29.96 -36.77 -2.65
N LEU A 133 28.75 -36.94 -3.22
CA LEU A 133 28.47 -38.03 -4.15
C LEU A 133 29.34 -37.93 -5.40
N PHE A 134 29.44 -36.75 -6.01
CA PHE A 134 30.28 -36.54 -7.20
C PHE A 134 31.76 -36.84 -6.93
N LEU A 135 32.31 -36.35 -5.81
CA LEU A 135 33.69 -36.62 -5.42
C LEU A 135 33.94 -38.11 -5.14
N SER A 136 32.99 -38.80 -4.50
CA SER A 136 33.09 -40.24 -4.26
C SER A 136 33.09 -41.05 -5.56
N ILE A 137 32.24 -40.68 -6.53
CA ILE A 137 32.18 -41.31 -7.85
C ILE A 137 33.50 -41.07 -8.59
N MET A 138 34.02 -39.83 -8.59
CA MET A 138 35.30 -39.51 -9.22
C MET A 138 36.46 -40.29 -8.59
N LEU A 139 36.51 -40.41 -7.26
CA LEU A 139 37.50 -41.23 -6.58
C LEU A 139 37.39 -42.71 -6.95
N ILE A 140 36.17 -43.24 -7.07
CA ILE A 140 35.95 -44.63 -7.51
C ILE A 140 36.43 -44.82 -8.95
N VAL A 141 36.11 -43.88 -9.86
CA VAL A 141 36.57 -43.91 -11.26
C VAL A 141 38.08 -43.82 -11.34
N LEU A 142 38.72 -42.94 -10.58
CA LEU A 142 40.18 -42.83 -10.51
C LEU A 142 40.82 -44.11 -9.95
N ASN A 143 40.24 -44.72 -8.91
CA ASN A 143 40.73 -46.00 -8.38
C ASN A 143 40.50 -47.19 -9.33
N LYS A 144 39.43 -47.16 -10.13
CA LYS A 144 39.13 -48.18 -11.16
C LYS A 144 40.02 -48.02 -12.40
N CYS A 145 40.28 -46.79 -12.84
CA CYS A 145 41.13 -46.49 -13.99
C CYS A 145 42.63 -46.53 -13.67
N GLY A 146 43.04 -46.24 -12.42
CA GLY A 146 44.43 -46.38 -11.96
C GLY A 146 44.91 -47.83 -11.82
N ARG A 147 43.98 -48.80 -11.74
CA ARG A 147 44.29 -50.25 -11.71
C ARG A 147 44.46 -50.88 -13.10
N GLN A 148 44.38 -50.11 -14.18
CA GLN A 148 44.86 -50.53 -15.49
C GLN A 148 46.10 -49.73 -15.94
N SER A 149 47.09 -49.60 -15.04
CA SER A 149 48.47 -49.42 -15.49
C SER A 149 48.98 -50.76 -16.04
N LYS A 150 48.93 -50.94 -17.36
CA LYS A 150 49.68 -52.01 -18.04
C LYS A 150 51.00 -51.40 -18.52
N PHE A 151 52.06 -51.84 -17.84
CA PHE A 151 53.46 -51.50 -18.03
C PHE A 151 53.91 -51.41 -19.50
N GLY A 152 54.85 -50.50 -19.73
CA GLY A 152 55.69 -50.46 -20.92
C GLY A 152 56.92 -49.60 -20.69
N ILE A 153 57.76 -49.96 -19.70
CA ILE A 153 59.15 -49.51 -19.66
C ILE A 153 59.89 -50.28 -20.75
N ASN A 154 60.54 -49.57 -21.67
CA ASN A 154 61.62 -50.17 -22.45
C ASN A 154 62.68 -49.12 -22.74
N ARG A 155 63.78 -49.32 -22.01
CA ARG A 155 65.20 -49.14 -22.33
C ARG A 155 65.63 -47.92 -23.12
#